data_AF-A0AAD5YDG9-F1
#
_entry.id   AF-A0AAD5YDG9-F1
#
_cell.length_a   1.000
_cell.length_b   1.000
_cell.length_c   1.000
_cell.angle_alpha   90.00
_cell.angle_beta   90.00
_cell.angle_gamma   90.00
#
_symmetry.space_group_name_H-M   'P 1'
#
loop_
_entity.id
_entity.type
_entity.pdbx_description
1 polymer ?
#
loop_
_entity_poly.entity_id
_entity_poly.type
_entity_poly.pdbx_seq_one_letter_code
_entity_poly.pdbx_strand_id
1 'polypeptide(L)'
;MAAGILSRMEERRGIRAWRWLFYIDGAITICIGFIAVFLLPDYPHNTRWLSPAQRRLAQVRLAEDAGEADKDSSEESAFTGLKLAIKDPKVPIFGLMSCSQLLGCSFAIFFPTLTATLGFSTTNTLLLAAPPWVWATTACLLNARNAGETKV
;
A
#
# COMPACT_ATOMS: atom_id res chain seq x y z
N MET A 1 13.45 2.87 11.24
CA MET A 1 13.41 4.33 11.45
C MET A 1 13.06 4.71 12.88
N ALA A 2 11.91 4.26 13.42
CA ALA A 2 11.45 4.58 14.77
C ALA A 2 12.49 4.28 15.89
N ALA A 3 13.14 3.11 15.86
CA ALA A 3 14.16 2.73 16.84
C ALA A 3 15.35 3.72 16.92
N GLY A 4 15.78 4.27 15.78
CA GLY A 4 16.89 5.22 15.73
C GLY A 4 16.52 6.61 16.26
N ILE A 5 15.27 7.04 16.06
CA ILE A 5 14.77 8.33 16.56
C ILE A 5 14.54 8.23 18.08
N LEU A 6 13.88 7.16 18.54
CA LEU A 6 13.61 6.94 19.96
C LEU A 6 14.89 6.81 20.80
N SER A 7 15.94 6.18 20.27
CA SER A 7 17.20 5.97 21.01
C SER A 7 18.15 7.18 21.04
N ARG A 8 18.09 8.08 20.06
CA ARG A 8 19.08 9.18 19.91
C ARG A 8 18.53 10.58 20.16
N MET A 9 17.21 10.72 20.22
CA MET A 9 16.52 12.03 20.28
C MET A 9 15.78 12.29 21.60
N GLU A 10 16.01 11.45 22.62
CA GLU A 10 15.53 11.73 23.97
C GLU A 10 16.20 13.00 24.50
N GLU A 11 15.38 13.94 24.99
CA GLU A 11 15.75 15.27 25.51
C GLU A 11 16.54 16.22 24.57
N ARG A 12 16.67 15.89 23.28
CA ARG A 12 17.21 16.84 22.29
C ARG A 12 16.28 18.06 22.20
N ARG A 13 16.77 19.21 22.67
CA ARG A 13 16.05 20.50 22.81
C ARG A 13 14.87 20.48 23.80
N GLY A 14 14.88 19.60 24.81
CA GLY A 14 13.81 19.52 25.82
C GLY A 14 12.50 18.90 25.30
N ILE A 15 12.56 18.22 24.15
CA ILE A 15 11.41 17.60 23.49
C ILE A 15 11.55 16.08 23.60
N ARG A 16 10.47 15.40 24.01
CA ARG A 16 10.42 13.94 24.10
C ARG A 16 10.57 13.30 22.71
N ALA A 17 11.31 12.20 22.62
CA ALA A 17 11.64 11.53 21.36
C ALA A 17 10.42 11.13 20.51
N TRP A 18 9.28 10.81 21.14
CA TRP A 18 8.04 10.48 20.42
C TRP A 18 7.47 11.65 19.61
N ARG A 19 7.69 12.92 20.03
CA ARG A 19 7.23 14.10 19.29
C ARG A 19 8.09 14.33 18.06
N TRP A 20 9.38 14.06 18.17
CA TRP A 20 10.32 14.10 17.04
C TRP A 20 9.98 13.09 15.96
N LEU A 21 9.44 11.93 16.33
CA LEU A 21 8.94 10.95 15.36
C LEU A 21 7.83 11.53 14.48
N PHE A 22 6.84 12.19 15.07
CA PHE A 22 5.77 12.85 14.31
C PHE A 22 6.25 14.03 13.47
N TYR A 23 7.20 14.83 13.97
CA TYR A 23 7.73 15.96 13.20
C TYR A 23 8.51 15.52 11.96
N ILE A 24 9.37 14.50 12.10
CA ILE A 24 10.18 14.01 10.99
C ILE A 24 9.29 13.29 9.97
N ASP A 25 8.40 12.41 10.43
CA ASP A 25 7.51 11.64 9.54
C ASP A 25 6.49 12.56 8.84
N GLY A 26 5.94 13.54 9.57
CA GLY A 26 5.08 14.59 9.02
C GLY A 26 5.80 15.46 7.98
N ALA A 27 7.04 15.87 8.24
CA ALA A 27 7.79 16.66 7.28
C ALA A 27 8.08 15.89 5.99
N ILE A 28 8.46 14.61 6.09
CA ILE A 28 8.72 13.75 4.93
C ILE A 28 7.44 13.56 4.10
N THR A 29 6.31 13.26 4.75
CA THR A 29 5.02 13.07 4.05
C THR A 29 4.55 14.35 3.35
N ILE A 30 4.70 15.51 3.99
CA ILE A 30 4.42 16.81 3.35
C ILE A 30 5.32 17.04 2.13
N CYS A 31 6.63 16.80 2.24
CA CYS A 31 7.54 16.92 1.10
C CYS A 31 7.16 15.99 -0.05
N ILE A 32 6.84 14.72 0.23
CA ILE A 32 6.37 13.77 -0.77
C ILE A 32 5.06 14.24 -1.39
N GLY A 33 4.12 14.76 -0.60
CA GLY A 33 2.86 15.33 -1.09
C GLY A 33 3.08 16.49 -2.06
N PHE A 34 3.99 17.41 -1.75
CA PHE A 34 4.36 18.48 -2.67
C PHE A 34 4.96 17.93 -3.96
N ILE A 35 5.87 16.96 -3.88
CA ILE A 35 6.45 16.31 -5.08
C ILE A 35 5.37 15.61 -5.90
N ALA A 36 4.42 14.94 -5.23
CA ALA A 36 3.32 14.24 -5.89
C ALA A 36 2.43 15.21 -6.68
N VAL A 37 2.16 16.42 -6.17
CA VAL A 37 1.42 17.45 -6.94
C VAL A 37 2.13 17.83 -8.25
N PHE A 38 3.46 17.79 -8.30
CA PHE A 38 4.21 18.05 -9.53
C PHE A 38 4.41 16.82 -10.42
N LEU A 39 4.41 15.62 -9.83
CA LEU A 39 4.76 14.38 -10.52
C LEU A 39 3.53 13.58 -11.00
N LEU A 40 2.39 13.66 -10.32
CA LEU A 40 1.17 12.93 -10.67
C LEU A 40 0.41 13.66 -11.79
N PRO A 41 0.24 13.07 -12.98
CA PRO A 41 -0.63 13.62 -13.99
C PRO A 41 -2.07 13.17 -13.77
N ASP A 42 -2.99 14.11 -13.58
CA ASP A 42 -4.40 13.78 -13.32
C ASP A 42 -5.11 13.10 -14.51
N TYR A 43 -4.69 13.37 -15.75
CA TYR A 43 -5.29 12.77 -16.95
C TYR A 43 -4.28 12.62 -18.09
N PRO A 44 -4.49 11.67 -19.04
CA PRO A 44 -3.64 11.49 -20.22
C PRO A 44 -3.56 12.73 -21.11
N HIS A 45 -4.40 13.76 -20.89
CA HIS A 45 -4.32 15.03 -21.61
C HIS A 45 -3.27 16.01 -21.05
N ASN A 46 -3.00 16.00 -19.74
CA ASN A 46 -2.18 17.00 -19.03
C ASN A 46 -0.73 16.52 -18.74
N THR A 47 -0.34 15.38 -19.30
CA THR A 47 0.98 14.78 -19.05
C THR A 47 2.08 15.57 -19.77
N ARG A 48 2.88 16.32 -19.01
CA ARG A 48 4.04 17.07 -19.54
C ARG A 48 5.27 16.19 -19.83
N TRP A 49 5.31 14.97 -19.30
CA TRP A 49 6.49 14.09 -19.32
C TRP A 49 6.35 12.83 -20.19
N LEU A 50 5.15 12.53 -20.71
CA LEU A 50 4.94 11.34 -21.55
C LEU A 50 5.22 11.65 -23.02
N SER A 51 5.94 10.75 -23.69
CA SER A 51 6.11 10.85 -25.15
C SER A 51 4.76 10.60 -25.86
N PRO A 52 4.57 11.13 -27.09
CA PRO A 52 3.31 10.94 -27.84
C PRO A 52 2.92 9.47 -28.00
N ALA A 53 3.91 8.57 -28.11
CA ALA A 53 3.70 7.13 -28.22
C ALA A 53 3.18 6.51 -26.92
N GLN A 54 3.75 6.89 -25.77
CA GLN A 54 3.30 6.40 -24.45
C GLN A 54 1.91 6.92 -24.09
N ARG A 55 1.57 8.15 -24.49
CA ARG A 55 0.24 8.73 -24.29
C ARG A 55 -0.82 7.99 -25.08
N ARG A 56 -0.53 7.61 -26.33
CA ARG A 56 -1.43 6.80 -27.16
C ARG A 56 -1.64 5.40 -26.57
N LEU A 57 -0.56 4.76 -26.10
CA LEU A 57 -0.64 3.46 -25.40
C LEU A 57 -1.47 3.54 -24.11
N ALA A 58 -1.28 4.60 -23.32
CA ALA A 58 -2.06 4.81 -22.11
C ALA A 58 -3.55 5.05 -22.43
N GLN A 59 -3.86 5.82 -23.47
CA GLN A 59 -5.24 6.04 -23.93
C GLN A 59 -5.89 4.76 -24.45
N VAL A 60 -5.15 3.93 -25.20
CA VAL A 60 -5.65 2.63 -25.68
C VAL A 60 -5.94 1.71 -24.50
N ARG A 61 -5.04 1.62 -23.51
CA ARG A 61 -5.28 0.84 -22.29
C ARG A 61 -6.46 1.38 -21.50
N LEU A 62 -6.59 2.69 -21.34
CA LEU A 62 -7.71 3.29 -20.62
C LEU A 62 -9.04 3.01 -21.34
N ALA A 63 -9.05 3.01 -22.67
CA ALA A 63 -10.21 2.70 -23.49
C ALA A 63 -10.55 1.19 -23.51
N GLU A 64 -9.53 0.33 -23.39
CA GLU A 64 -9.69 -1.11 -23.22
C GLU A 64 -10.27 -1.44 -21.84
N ASP A 65 -9.72 -0.85 -20.77
CA ASP A 65 -10.24 -0.99 -19.39
C ASP A 65 -11.67 -0.43 -19.27
N ALA A 66 -11.97 0.69 -19.94
CA ALA A 66 -13.30 1.27 -20.01
C ALA A 66 -14.26 0.52 -20.95
N GLY A 67 -13.74 -0.32 -21.85
CA GLY A 67 -14.54 -1.16 -22.76
C GLY A 67 -14.77 -2.58 -22.22
N GLU A 68 -13.91 -3.05 -21.30
CA GLU A 68 -14.11 -4.26 -20.49
C GLU A 68 -15.01 -4.02 -19.27
N ALA A 69 -15.08 -2.78 -18.78
CA ALA A 69 -16.22 -2.34 -17.99
C ALA A 69 -17.46 -2.51 -18.88
N ASP A 70 -18.24 -3.51 -18.54
CA ASP A 70 -19.35 -4.09 -19.28
C ASP A 70 -20.17 -3.04 -20.04
N LYS A 71 -20.78 -3.42 -21.16
CA LYS A 71 -21.77 -2.58 -21.82
C LYS A 71 -22.92 -2.39 -20.83
N ASP A 72 -22.85 -1.34 -20.01
CA ASP A 72 -23.90 -0.90 -19.12
C ASP A 72 -25.08 -0.51 -20.01
N SER A 73 -25.86 -1.52 -20.38
CA SER A 73 -27.20 -1.29 -20.88
C SER A 73 -27.92 -0.59 -19.73
N SER A 74 -28.43 0.60 -20.02
CA SER A 74 -29.06 1.53 -19.08
C SER A 74 -30.31 0.98 -18.36
N GLU A 75 -30.55 -0.33 -18.41
CA GLU A 75 -31.69 -1.05 -17.85
C GLU A 75 -31.31 -2.08 -16.76
N GLU A 76 -30.02 -2.37 -16.53
CA GLU A 76 -29.64 -3.29 -15.44
C GLU A 76 -29.58 -2.57 -14.09
N SER A 77 -30.59 -2.84 -13.25
CA SER A 77 -30.66 -2.36 -11.87
C SER A 77 -29.45 -2.85 -11.05
N ALA A 78 -28.88 -1.98 -10.20
CA ALA A 78 -27.77 -2.29 -9.30
C ALA A 78 -28.01 -3.56 -8.45
N PHE A 79 -29.27 -3.92 -8.21
CA PHE A 79 -29.66 -5.14 -7.51
C PHE A 79 -29.40 -6.41 -8.34
N THR A 80 -29.52 -6.34 -9.66
CA THR A 80 -29.19 -7.44 -10.59
C THR A 80 -27.69 -7.67 -10.60
N GLY A 81 -26.89 -6.60 -10.69
CA GLY A 81 -25.43 -6.66 -10.57
C GLY A 81 -24.96 -7.23 -9.23
N LEU A 82 -25.57 -6.81 -8.11
CA LEU A 82 -25.27 -7.37 -6.79
C LEU A 82 -25.59 -8.87 -6.69
N LYS A 83 -26.73 -9.30 -7.26
CA LYS A 83 -27.13 -10.72 -7.28
C LYS A 83 -26.21 -11.55 -8.16
N LEU A 84 -25.74 -11.00 -9.27
CA LEU A 84 -24.76 -11.63 -10.15
C LEU A 84 -23.41 -11.79 -9.44
N ALA A 85 -22.95 -10.73 -8.76
CA ALA A 85 -21.70 -10.74 -8.00
C ALA A 85 -21.73 -11.77 -6.85
N ILE A 86 -22.79 -11.83 -6.05
CA ILE A 86 -22.90 -12.82 -4.94
C ILE A 86 -22.93 -14.26 -5.48
N LYS A 87 -23.44 -14.48 -6.69
CA LYS A 87 -23.51 -15.79 -7.33
C LYS A 87 -22.17 -16.22 -7.96
N ASP A 88 -21.24 -15.30 -8.17
CA ASP A 88 -19.91 -15.63 -8.69
C ASP A 88 -19.11 -16.36 -7.59
N PRO A 89 -18.68 -17.62 -7.81
CA PRO A 89 -17.87 -18.38 -6.86
C PRO A 89 -16.53 -17.72 -6.51
N LYS A 90 -16.06 -16.73 -7.28
CA LYS A 90 -14.85 -15.95 -6.96
C LYS A 90 -15.07 -14.98 -5.81
N VAL A 91 -16.28 -14.45 -5.62
CA VAL A 91 -16.58 -13.46 -4.58
C VAL A 91 -16.37 -14.01 -3.16
N PRO A 92 -16.85 -15.21 -2.77
CA PRO A 92 -16.54 -15.76 -1.45
C PRO A 92 -15.06 -16.08 -1.28
N ILE A 93 -14.33 -16.41 -2.35
CA ILE A 93 -12.87 -16.64 -2.31
C ILE A 93 -12.14 -15.32 -2.00
N PHE A 94 -12.48 -14.22 -2.69
CA PHE A 94 -11.92 -12.90 -2.39
C PHE A 94 -12.30 -12.40 -0.99
N GLY A 95 -13.53 -12.69 -0.55
CA GLY A 95 -13.97 -12.42 0.82
C GLY A 95 -13.11 -13.15 1.86
N LEU A 96 -12.85 -14.46 1.65
CA LEU A 96 -12.01 -15.26 2.52
C LEU A 96 -10.55 -14.78 2.52
N MET A 97 -10.00 -14.43 1.36
CA MET A 97 -8.66 -13.85 1.24
C MET A 97 -8.56 -12.53 2.03
N SER A 98 -9.57 -11.67 1.93
CA SER A 98 -9.62 -10.40 2.66
C SER A 98 -9.72 -10.63 4.17
N CYS A 99 -10.51 -11.61 4.61
CA CYS A 99 -10.57 -12.02 6.01
C CYS A 99 -9.22 -12.56 6.51
N SER A 100 -8.53 -13.40 5.73
CA SER A 100 -7.20 -13.91 6.07
C SER A 100 -6.18 -12.78 6.20
N GLN A 101 -6.23 -11.79 5.30
CA GLN A 101 -5.38 -10.60 5.39
C GLN A 101 -5.64 -9.80 6.67
N LEU A 102 -6.90 -9.63 7.07
CA LEU A 102 -7.26 -8.92 8.30
C LEU A 102 -6.71 -9.64 9.56
N LEU A 103 -6.76 -10.97 9.56
CA LEU A 103 -6.13 -11.77 10.62
C LEU A 103 -4.60 -11.58 10.64
N GLY A 104 -3.96 -11.53 9.48
CA GLY A 104 -2.52 -11.22 9.35
C GLY A 104 -2.15 -9.83 9.87
N CYS A 105 -2.97 -8.81 9.61
CA CYS A 105 -2.78 -7.46 10.14
C CYS A 105 -2.81 -7.43 11.68
N SER A 106 -3.65 -8.26 12.29
CA SER A 106 -3.73 -8.34 13.76
C SER A 106 -2.41 -8.82 14.36
N PHE A 107 -1.76 -9.81 13.73
CA PHE A 107 -0.42 -10.26 14.14
C PHE A 107 0.61 -9.14 14.07
N ALA A 108 0.60 -8.34 13.00
CA ALA A 108 1.52 -7.21 12.83
C ALA A 108 1.37 -6.14 13.94
N ILE A 109 0.14 -5.90 14.42
CA ILE A 109 -0.15 -4.94 15.49
C ILE A 109 0.34 -5.45 16.84
N PHE A 110 0.20 -6.75 17.13
CA PHE A 110 0.62 -7.34 18.40
C PHE A 110 2.10 -7.72 18.45
N PHE A 111 2.77 -7.78 17.30
CA PHE A 111 4.17 -8.16 17.21
C PHE A 111 5.09 -7.32 18.13
N PRO A 112 4.99 -5.97 18.18
CA PRO A 112 5.80 -5.16 19.08
C PRO A 112 5.56 -5.51 20.56
N THR A 113 4.29 -5.74 20.94
CA THR A 113 3.90 -6.12 22.31
C THR A 113 4.45 -7.49 22.68
N LEU A 114 4.39 -8.47 21.78
CA LEU A 114 5.00 -9.79 21.98
C LEU A 114 6.52 -9.70 22.10
N THR A 115 7.16 -8.84 21.31
CA THR A 115 8.61 -8.63 21.43
C THR A 115 9.00 -7.87 22.70
N ALA A 116 8.09 -7.10 23.31
CA ALA A 116 8.33 -6.41 24.57
C ALA A 116 8.28 -7.35 25.78
N THR A 117 7.51 -8.45 25.74
CA THR A 117 7.47 -9.44 26.84
C THR A 117 8.74 -10.26 26.97
N LEU A 118 9.62 -10.23 25.97
CA LEU A 118 10.95 -10.86 25.99
C LEU A 118 11.96 -10.16 26.92
N GLY A 119 11.62 -8.99 27.49
CA GLY A 119 12.46 -8.30 28.49
C GLY A 119 13.64 -7.51 27.92
N PHE A 120 13.71 -7.31 26.60
CA PHE A 120 14.74 -6.50 25.95
C PHE A 120 14.44 -4.99 26.02
N SER A 121 15.48 -4.16 25.88
CA SER A 121 15.33 -2.70 25.82
C SER A 121 14.49 -2.29 24.60
N THR A 122 13.70 -1.21 24.72
CA THR A 122 12.77 -0.73 23.68
C THR A 122 13.44 -0.58 22.31
N THR A 123 14.70 -0.15 22.27
CA THR A 123 15.47 -0.01 21.02
C THR A 123 15.80 -1.37 20.39
N ASN A 124 16.21 -2.35 21.18
CA ASN A 124 16.54 -3.70 20.68
C ASN A 124 15.27 -4.41 20.20
N THR A 125 14.18 -4.29 20.94
CA THR A 125 12.86 -4.83 20.58
C THR A 125 12.40 -4.33 19.21
N LEU A 126 12.48 -3.02 18.96
CA LEU A 126 12.13 -2.43 17.66
C LEU A 126 13.08 -2.84 16.54
N LEU A 127 14.34 -3.14 16.85
CA LEU A 127 15.32 -3.61 15.86
C LEU A 127 15.06 -5.06 15.47
N LEU A 128 14.74 -5.93 16.44
CA LEU A 128 14.37 -7.33 16.23
C LEU A 128 13.07 -7.49 15.44
N ALA A 129 12.21 -6.48 15.45
CA ALA A 129 11.01 -6.45 14.63
C ALA A 129 11.25 -6.14 13.15
N ALA A 130 12.40 -5.60 12.77
CA ALA A 130 12.66 -5.18 11.39
C ALA A 130 12.90 -6.34 10.38
N PRO A 131 13.64 -7.43 10.69
CA PRO A 131 13.96 -8.48 9.72
C PRO A 131 12.76 -9.17 9.06
N PRO A 132 11.67 -9.52 9.79
CA PRO A 132 10.48 -10.12 9.17
C PRO A 132 9.86 -9.25 8.08
N TRP A 133 9.84 -7.93 8.27
CA TRP A 133 9.30 -6.99 7.28
C TRP A 133 10.16 -6.93 6.01
N VAL A 134 11.49 -6.92 6.16
CA VAL A 134 12.41 -6.92 5.01
C VAL A 134 12.23 -8.19 4.17
N TRP A 135 12.07 -9.34 4.84
CA TRP A 135 11.80 -10.60 4.14
C TRP A 135 10.45 -10.57 3.41
N ALA A 136 9.39 -10.09 4.07
CA ALA A 136 8.07 -9.95 3.45
C ALA A 136 8.09 -9.04 2.22
N THR A 137 8.78 -7.90 2.28
CA THR A 137 8.95 -7.00 1.13
C THR A 137 9.69 -7.68 -0.02
N THR A 138 10.76 -8.42 0.28
CA THR A 138 11.54 -9.14 -0.74
C THR A 138 10.70 -10.23 -1.42
N ALA A 139 9.96 -11.02 -0.63
CA ALA A 139 9.05 -12.04 -1.14
C ALA A 139 7.93 -11.44 -2.01
N CYS A 140 7.37 -10.30 -1.59
CA CYS A 140 6.36 -9.57 -2.37
C CYS A 140 6.92 -9.10 -3.73
N LEU A 141 8.13 -8.54 -3.75
CA LEU A 141 8.78 -8.11 -4.99
C LEU A 141 9.07 -9.27 -5.94
N LEU A 142 9.50 -10.43 -5.41
CA LEU A 142 9.70 -11.63 -6.20
C LEU A 142 8.38 -12.15 -6.77
N ASN A 143 7.32 -12.19 -5.97
CA ASN A 143 6.00 -12.59 -6.43
C ASN A 143 5.44 -11.64 -7.51
N ALA A 144 5.62 -10.32 -7.33
CA ALA A 144 5.21 -9.31 -8.29
C ALA A 144 5.97 -9.44 -9.62
N ARG A 145 7.27 -9.76 -9.58
CA ARG A 145 8.06 -10.05 -10.78
C ARG A 145 7.55 -11.28 -11.52
N ASN A 146 7.36 -12.38 -10.79
CA ASN A 146 6.87 -13.63 -11.37
C ASN A 146 5.47 -13.43 -12.00
N ALA A 147 4.56 -12.73 -11.30
CA ALA A 147 3.22 -12.42 -11.81
C ALA A 147 3.24 -11.55 -13.08
N GLY A 148 4.26 -10.68 -13.24
CA GLY A 148 4.47 -9.91 -14.46
C GLY A 148 4.88 -10.76 -15.66
N GLU A 149 5.58 -11.87 -15.43
CA GLU A 149 6.03 -12.79 -16.49
C GLU A 149 4.99 -13.87 -16.84
N THR A 150 3.99 -14.11 -15.98
CA THR A 150 2.98 -15.17 -16.19
C THR A 150 1.75 -14.71 -17.01
N LYS A 151 1.73 -13.48 -17.52
CA LYS A 151 0.72 -13.04 -18.50
C LYS A 151 1.23 -13.32 -19.92
N VAL A 152 1.13 -14.57 -20.35
CA VAL A 152 1.16 -15.01 -21.77
C VAL A 152 -0.06 -15.90 -22.01
#